data_AF-A0AAV9CI71-F1
#
_entry.id   AF-A0AAV9CI71-F1
#
_cell.length_a   1.000
_cell.length_b   1.000
_cell.length_c   1.000
_cell.angle_alpha   90.00
_cell.angle_beta   90.00
_cell.angle_gamma   90.00
#
_symmetry.space_group_name_H-M   'P 1'
#
loop_
_entity.id
_entity.type
_entity.pdbx_description
1 polymer ?
#
loop_
_entity_poly.entity_id
_entity_poly.type
_entity_poly.pdbx_seq_one_letter_code
_entity_poly.pdbx_strand_id
1 'polypeptide(L)'
;MSKHSRGDITTWSPFVYGPSVPLPPYLSNALVQDENAGALMIHVKVDGRLRWKVGTWTSGHYHIHVRCPAILSINSGWISVRFMRVTTCNIDIDI
;
A
#
# COMPACT_ATOMS: atom_id res chain seq x y z
N MET A 1 -27.81 15.76 -11.79
CA MET A 1 -28.36 15.89 -10.42
C MET A 1 -27.27 15.49 -9.43
N SER A 2 -26.89 16.43 -8.56
CA SER A 2 -25.74 16.35 -7.66
C SER A 2 -26.02 15.53 -6.41
N LYS A 3 -24.97 14.90 -5.85
CA LYS A 3 -24.80 14.84 -4.39
C LYS A 3 -23.31 14.79 -4.05
N HIS A 4 -22.88 15.84 -3.37
CA HIS A 4 -21.57 16.01 -2.76
C HIS A 4 -21.62 15.39 -1.35
N SER A 5 -20.71 14.47 -1.05
CA SER A 5 -20.41 14.02 0.32
C SER A 5 -18.91 14.14 0.53
N ARG A 6 -18.52 15.10 1.37
CA ARG A 6 -17.14 15.35 1.80
C ARG A 6 -16.73 14.22 2.76
N GLY A 7 -15.70 13.46 2.42
CA GLY A 7 -15.12 12.48 3.34
C GLY A 7 -14.45 11.26 2.74
N ASP A 8 -14.37 11.12 1.42
CA ASP A 8 -13.55 10.07 0.82
C ASP A 8 -12.08 10.54 0.79
N ILE A 9 -11.37 10.38 1.91
CA ILE A 9 -9.91 10.26 1.84
C ILE A 9 -9.65 8.87 1.27
N THR A 10 -9.67 8.78 -0.05
CA THR A 10 -8.99 7.73 -0.78
C THR A 10 -7.52 8.13 -0.77
N THR A 11 -6.79 7.80 0.31
CA THR A 11 -5.33 7.82 0.26
C THR A 11 -4.91 6.69 -0.65
N TRP A 12 -4.92 6.96 -1.95
CA TRP A 12 -3.94 6.35 -2.81
C TRP A 12 -2.59 6.76 -2.24
N SER A 13 -1.76 5.80 -1.81
CA SER A 13 -0.32 6.04 -1.87
C SER A 13 -0.09 6.61 -3.26
N PRO A 14 0.47 7.83 -3.38
CA PRO A 14 0.58 8.43 -4.69
C PRO A 14 1.27 7.40 -5.54
N PHE A 15 0.72 7.15 -6.73
CA PHE A 15 1.48 6.50 -7.79
C PHE A 15 2.93 6.97 -7.66
N VAL A 16 3.86 6.08 -7.28
CA VAL A 16 5.28 6.36 -7.49
C VAL A 16 5.50 6.11 -8.97
N TYR A 17 4.94 6.99 -9.77
CA TYR A 17 5.17 7.09 -11.19
C TYR A 17 5.52 8.54 -11.46
N GLY A 18 6.81 8.74 -11.66
CA GLY A 18 7.40 10.04 -11.93
C GLY A 18 8.91 9.86 -11.98
N PRO A 19 9.62 10.44 -12.96
CA PRO A 19 11.04 10.18 -13.21
C PRO A 19 12.00 10.60 -12.08
N SER A 20 11.49 11.09 -10.93
CA SER A 20 12.31 11.76 -9.91
C SER A 20 11.54 12.10 -8.63
N VAL A 21 10.88 11.13 -7.99
CA VAL A 21 10.41 11.31 -6.60
C VAL A 21 11.66 11.34 -5.69
N PRO A 22 11.97 12.46 -5.00
CA PRO A 22 13.19 12.55 -4.21
C PRO A 22 13.11 11.63 -3.00
N LEU A 23 14.05 10.70 -2.92
CA LEU A 23 14.20 9.81 -1.78
C LEU A 23 15.30 10.36 -0.87
N PRO A 24 15.18 10.20 0.46
CA PRO A 24 16.26 10.57 1.36
C PRO A 24 17.59 9.88 0.98
N PRO A 25 18.76 10.52 1.15
CA PRO A 25 20.05 9.98 0.68
C PRO A 25 20.43 8.63 1.31
N TYR A 26 19.97 8.37 2.54
CA TYR A 26 20.18 7.07 3.17
C TYR A 26 19.37 5.95 2.49
N LEU A 27 18.21 6.30 1.94
CA LEU A 27 17.30 5.37 1.29
C LEU A 27 17.79 5.02 -0.12
N SER A 28 18.45 5.95 -0.82
CA SER A 28 19.03 5.66 -2.14
C SER A 28 20.10 4.57 -2.09
N ASN A 29 20.95 4.57 -1.05
CA ASN A 29 21.97 3.53 -0.89
C ASN A 29 21.36 2.14 -0.65
N ALA A 30 20.32 2.06 0.18
CA ALA A 30 19.59 0.82 0.42
C ALA A 30 18.88 0.32 -0.85
N LEU A 31 18.28 1.23 -1.63
CA LEU A 31 17.61 0.87 -2.88
C LEU A 31 18.56 0.38 -3.97
N VAL A 32 19.77 0.95 -4.05
CA VAL A 32 20.81 0.45 -4.97
C VAL A 32 21.25 -0.97 -4.57
N GLN A 33 21.30 -1.27 -3.27
CA GLN A 33 21.59 -2.63 -2.81
C GLN A 33 20.47 -3.61 -3.18
N ASP A 34 19.21 -3.23 -2.98
CA ASP A 34 18.03 -4.02 -3.35
C ASP A 34 17.93 -4.22 -4.89
N GLU A 35 18.27 -3.18 -5.67
CA GLU A 35 18.37 -3.27 -7.13
C GLU A 35 19.45 -4.26 -7.56
N ASN A 36 20.66 -4.17 -6.97
CA ASN A 36 21.75 -5.12 -7.25
C ASN A 36 21.40 -6.56 -6.84
N ALA A 37 20.56 -6.72 -5.81
CA ALA A 37 20.02 -8.01 -5.39
C ALA A 37 18.89 -8.52 -6.31
N GLY A 38 18.38 -7.67 -7.22
CA GLY A 38 17.28 -7.98 -8.14
C GLY A 38 15.89 -8.08 -7.47
N ALA A 39 15.78 -7.64 -6.22
CA ALA A 39 14.55 -7.74 -5.44
C ALA A 39 14.41 -6.59 -4.44
N LEU A 40 13.22 -5.99 -4.41
CA LEU A 40 12.87 -4.90 -3.50
C LEU A 40 11.76 -5.36 -2.56
N MET A 41 12.01 -5.29 -1.25
CA MET A 41 11.01 -5.57 -0.22
C MET A 41 10.26 -4.30 0.17
N ILE A 42 8.95 -4.29 0.01
CA ILE A 42 8.08 -3.18 0.39
C ILE A 42 7.01 -3.62 1.38
N HIS A 43 6.52 -2.69 2.19
CA HIS A 43 5.38 -2.91 3.08
C HIS A 43 4.18 -2.14 2.55
N VAL A 44 3.18 -2.86 2.04
CA VAL A 44 1.89 -2.27 1.64
C VAL A 44 1.04 -2.12 2.90
N LYS A 45 0.63 -0.88 3.19
CA LYS A 45 -0.23 -0.56 4.33
C LYS A 45 -1.59 -0.05 3.82
N VAL A 46 -2.67 -0.55 4.38
CA VAL A 46 -4.04 -0.08 4.12
C VAL A 46 -4.67 0.24 5.46
N ASP A 47 -5.04 1.50 5.66
CA ASP A 47 -5.71 1.98 6.86
C ASP A 47 -7.10 2.50 6.45
N GLY A 48 -8.15 2.06 7.13
CA GLY A 48 -9.51 2.39 6.72
C GLY A 48 -10.55 2.23 7.83
N ARG A 49 -11.81 2.51 7.46
CA ARG A 49 -12.96 2.27 8.33
C ARG A 49 -13.91 1.26 7.71
N LEU A 50 -14.32 0.29 8.51
CA LEU A 50 -15.16 -0.83 8.09
C LEU A 50 -16.46 -0.85 8.90
N ARG A 51 -17.55 -1.22 8.23
CA ARG A 51 -18.85 -1.48 8.85
C ARG A 51 -19.42 -2.77 8.27
N TRP A 52 -20.00 -3.58 9.13
CA TRP A 52 -20.68 -4.81 8.77
C TRP A 52 -22.18 -4.55 8.66
N LYS A 53 -22.86 -5.15 7.68
CA LYS A 53 -24.31 -5.11 7.57
C LYS A 53 -24.87 -6.52 7.55
N VAL A 54 -25.79 -6.81 8.46
CA VAL A 54 -26.51 -8.09 8.55
C VAL A 54 -28.00 -7.78 8.58
N GLY A 55 -28.69 -8.07 7.47
CA GLY A 55 -30.09 -7.69 7.29
C GLY A 55 -30.30 -6.17 7.38
N THR A 56 -31.11 -5.72 8.34
CA THR A 56 -31.36 -4.30 8.63
C THR A 56 -30.37 -3.69 9.63
N TRP A 57 -29.61 -4.51 10.36
CA TRP A 57 -28.63 -4.02 11.33
C TRP A 57 -27.30 -3.70 10.63
N THR A 58 -26.75 -2.54 10.96
CA THR A 58 -25.40 -2.14 10.55
C THR A 58 -24.59 -1.84 11.79
N SER A 59 -23.35 -2.32 11.84
CA SER A 59 -22.47 -2.06 12.96
C SER A 59 -22.04 -0.59 13.05
N GLY A 60 -21.43 -0.26 14.19
CA GLY A 60 -20.57 0.93 14.31
C GLY A 60 -19.39 0.88 13.34
N HIS A 61 -18.61 1.97 13.31
CA HIS A 61 -17.35 2.01 12.59
C HIS A 61 -16.30 1.23 13.36
N TYR A 62 -15.47 0.51 12.63
CA TYR A 62 -14.24 -0.10 13.12
C TYR A 62 -13.09 0.46 12.30
N HIS A 63 -11.92 0.62 12.90
CA HIS A 63 -10.70 0.83 12.15
C HIS A 63 -10.16 -0.52 11.68
N ILE A 64 -9.70 -0.55 10.44
CA ILE A 64 -9.02 -1.69 9.86
C ILE A 64 -7.62 -1.26 9.45
N HIS A 65 -6.63 -1.99 9.94
CA HIS A 65 -5.22 -1.77 9.65
C HIS A 65 -4.67 -3.04 9.01
N VAL A 66 -4.29 -2.97 7.74
CA VAL A 66 -3.68 -4.07 7.00
C VAL A 66 -2.23 -3.73 6.70
N ARG A 67 -1.32 -4.63 7.03
CA ARG A 67 0.11 -4.52 6.73
C ARG A 67 0.57 -5.79 6.03
N CYS A 68 0.96 -5.66 4.76
CA CYS A 68 1.40 -6.76 3.92
C CYS A 68 2.86 -6.56 3.50
N PRO A 69 3.79 -7.46 3.86
CA PRO A 69 5.10 -7.52 3.23
C PRO A 69 4.95 -8.05 1.80
N ALA A 70 5.56 -7.34 0.85
CA ALA A 70 5.55 -7.69 -0.56
C ALA A 70 6.96 -7.61 -1.13
N ILE A 71 7.28 -8.54 -2.03
CA ILE A 71 8.56 -8.56 -2.74
C ILE A 71 8.28 -8.26 -4.21
N LEU A 72 8.99 -7.27 -4.71
CA LEU A 72 9.02 -6.88 -6.11
C LEU A 72 10.31 -7.39 -6.72
N SER A 73 10.24 -8.10 -7.85
CA SER A 73 11.45 -8.44 -8.60
C SER A 73 11.78 -7.31 -9.56
N ILE A 74 13.04 -6.87 -9.54
CA ILE A 74 13.57 -5.88 -10.47
C ILE A 74 14.38 -6.66 -11.51
N ASN A 75 13.81 -6.82 -12.71
CA ASN A 75 14.59 -7.33 -13.83
C ASN A 75 15.37 -6.16 -14.46
N SER A 76 16.58 -6.42 -14.95
CA SER A 76 17.53 -5.40 -15.42
C SER A 76 16.86 -4.41 -16.38
N GLY A 77 16.67 -3.18 -15.88
CA GLY A 77 15.86 -2.14 -16.52
C GLY A 77 14.58 -1.89 -15.74
N TRP A 78 14.50 -0.72 -15.10
CA TRP A 78 13.41 -0.10 -14.33
C TRP A 78 11.97 -0.22 -14.91
N ILE A 79 11.83 -0.83 -16.09
CA ILE A 79 10.63 -0.95 -16.90
C ILE A 79 9.76 -2.14 -16.47
N SER A 80 10.31 -3.15 -15.77
CA SER A 80 9.53 -4.33 -15.34
C SER A 80 9.65 -4.64 -13.85
N VAL A 81 8.90 -3.88 -13.05
CA VAL A 81 8.64 -4.23 -11.65
C VAL A 81 7.53 -5.28 -11.63
N ARG A 82 7.89 -6.55 -11.40
CA ARG A 82 6.90 -7.62 -11.28
C ARG A 82 6.61 -7.87 -9.81
N PHE A 83 5.33 -7.76 -9.46
CA PHE A 83 4.87 -8.12 -8.13
C PHE A 83 4.98 -9.64 -7.97
N MET A 84 5.97 -10.09 -7.19
CA MET A 84 6.34 -11.50 -7.18
C MET A 84 5.50 -12.30 -6.18
N ARG A 85 5.10 -11.68 -5.05
CA ARG A 85 4.19 -12.30 -4.07
C ARG A 85 3.73 -11.33 -2.97
N VAL A 86 2.44 -11.38 -2.61
CA VAL A 86 1.99 -10.88 -1.29
C VAL A 86 2.20 -12.05 -0.34
N THR A 87 2.90 -11.83 0.77
CA THR A 87 2.97 -12.82 1.85
C THR A 87 1.74 -12.71 2.75
N THR A 88 1.68 -13.49 3.84
CA THR A 88 0.61 -13.34 4.83
C THR A 88 0.57 -11.90 5.36
N CYS A 89 -0.60 -11.27 5.26
CA CYS A 89 -0.82 -9.92 5.77
C CYS A 89 -1.22 -9.95 7.25
N ASN A 90 -0.74 -8.99 8.01
CA ASN A 90 -1.24 -8.72 9.35
C ASN A 90 -2.46 -7.81 9.23
N ILE A 91 -3.56 -8.22 9.85
CA ILE A 91 -4.84 -7.50 9.82
C ILE A 91 -5.25 -7.27 11.27
N ASP A 92 -5.27 -6.00 11.66
CA ASP A 92 -5.74 -5.56 12.97
C ASP A 92 -7.08 -4.83 12.78
N ILE A 93 -8.06 -5.15 13.63
CA ILE A 93 -9.37 -4.50 13.65
C ILE A 93 -9.66 -4.03 15.07
N ASP A 94 -9.94 -2.73 15.20
CA ASP A 94 -10.29 -2.07 16.46
C ASP A 94 -11.50 -1.16 16.29
N ILE A 95 -12.04 -0.65 17.39
CA ILE A 95 -13.33 0.07 17.44
C ILE A 95 -13.17 1.58 17.26
#